data_AF-A0AAW0B7V1-F1
#
_entry.id   AF-A0AAW0B7V1-F1
#
_cell.length_a   1.000
_cell.length_b   1.000
_cell.length_c   1.000
_cell.angle_alpha   90.00
_cell.angle_beta   90.00
_cell.angle_gamma   90.00
#
_symmetry.space_group_name_H-M   'P 1'
#
loop_
_entity.id
_entity.type
_entity.pdbx_description
1 polymer ?
#
loop_
_entity_poly.entity_id
_entity_poly.type
_entity_poly.pdbx_seq_one_letter_code
_entity_poly.pdbx_strand_id
1 'polypeptide(L)'
;MNSGFTHIPQYNHPMFPRQVLRDALTSISWQIHLLPPHLKVLAYCAVALSASISFDPAVIGPGPKPNSLADRSVFKHGADLRDYGVRRTPVYQALCAEALRLACQVNIILEPSEDNAASCFLLQFLIEPEKSRPWASGYLSHLRTLCDDAWAEENMNALAATVWAGYLSMEVLETTLNRQPILVSSHDQLLIMGPEPLSLQNLFASIQSVVQKRKEQPLIPFTVLRPCDYSSSSELDRVTQNLFADYARRHPLDESCIMDFISALNHLNAICSLIFNHEDETYPSDSLHCPPAATDSRLNLRSCAYIMTLSRTTLVLALHRELVRRARALPSASIPSSFATYTSPAQVVQAQAQADQWAAERIALLARQVHAMADLAVTEVASALRTMPSLPHMAHSHRGVVVEWAEFCISEAEANGSVSPERSATMQTLSEALKLIGYSWPLPSGLVERLDGFLQTQRLRQNPSNSIPVQSLVEESMFLDMFPAPLDNNWTSVFTLPPDLGKEFLFVGNGTYL
;
A
#
# COMPACT_ATOMS: atom_id res chain seq x y z
N MET A 1 -22.38 12.31 -3.29
CA MET A 1 -21.05 12.52 -2.69
C MET A 1 -20.92 11.93 -1.26
N ASN A 2 -21.97 11.96 -0.43
CA ASN A 2 -21.93 11.46 0.95
C ASN A 2 -21.59 9.95 1.14
N SER A 3 -21.64 9.11 0.10
CA SER A 3 -21.49 7.65 0.24
C SER A 3 -20.15 7.07 -0.21
N GLY A 4 -19.22 7.89 -0.70
CA GLY A 4 -17.91 7.41 -1.18
C GLY A 4 -16.80 7.76 -0.20
N PHE A 5 -16.62 9.05 0.08
CA PHE A 5 -15.47 9.55 0.83
C PHE A 5 -15.33 8.96 2.24
N THR A 6 -16.43 8.68 2.93
CA THR A 6 -16.40 8.10 4.28
C THR A 6 -15.83 6.69 4.32
N HIS A 7 -15.63 6.05 3.17
CA HIS A 7 -15.16 4.66 3.07
C HIS A 7 -13.69 4.54 2.67
N ILE A 8 -12.99 5.63 2.35
CA ILE A 8 -11.54 5.58 2.12
C ILE A 8 -10.77 5.80 3.44
N PRO A 9 -9.59 5.19 3.64
CA PRO A 9 -8.80 5.34 4.86
C PRO A 9 -8.45 6.79 5.16
N GLN A 10 -8.09 7.56 4.13
CA GLN A 10 -7.64 8.95 4.21
C GLN A 10 -8.68 9.88 4.87
N TYR A 11 -9.95 9.50 4.87
CA TYR A 11 -11.02 10.19 5.60
C TYR A 11 -10.76 10.26 7.11
N ASN A 12 -10.05 9.28 7.66
CA ASN A 12 -9.75 9.19 9.08
C ASN A 12 -8.41 9.83 9.46
N HIS A 13 -7.77 10.55 8.54
CA HIS A 13 -6.51 11.23 8.81
C HIS A 13 -6.70 12.35 9.86
N PRO A 14 -5.83 12.48 10.89
CA PRO A 14 -6.01 13.43 11.98
C PRO A 14 -6.07 14.90 11.54
N MET A 15 -5.31 15.27 10.50
CA MET A 15 -5.32 16.62 9.90
C MET A 15 -6.48 16.89 8.96
N PHE A 16 -7.34 15.91 8.67
CA PHE A 16 -8.40 16.15 7.70
C PHE A 16 -9.57 16.89 8.37
N PRO A 17 -9.90 18.14 7.97
CA PRO A 17 -10.90 18.97 8.65
C PRO A 17 -12.33 18.58 8.24
N ARG A 18 -12.74 17.35 8.59
CA ARG A 18 -13.98 16.69 8.12
C ARG A 18 -15.22 17.54 8.33
N GLN A 19 -15.40 18.02 9.56
CA GLN A 19 -16.61 18.71 9.95
C GLN A 19 -16.68 20.09 9.30
N VAL A 20 -15.54 20.81 9.25
CA VAL A 20 -15.42 22.11 8.57
C VAL A 20 -15.75 21.98 7.08
N LEU A 21 -15.18 21.00 6.39
CA LEU A 21 -15.46 20.76 4.97
C LEU A 21 -16.93 20.43 4.73
N ARG A 22 -17.53 19.57 5.57
CA ARG A 22 -18.94 19.21 5.47
C ARG A 22 -19.86 20.40 5.69
N ASP A 23 -19.62 21.20 6.71
CA ASP A 23 -20.45 22.35 7.05
C ASP A 23 -20.37 23.43 5.96
N ALA A 24 -19.15 23.69 5.45
CA ALA A 24 -18.95 24.59 4.33
C ALA A 24 -19.68 24.12 3.07
N LEU A 25 -19.54 22.84 2.68
CA LEU A 25 -20.26 22.27 1.54
C LEU A 25 -21.78 22.33 1.72
N THR A 26 -22.28 22.04 2.92
CA THR A 26 -23.72 22.11 3.21
C THR A 26 -24.25 23.54 3.08
N SER A 27 -23.49 24.53 3.58
CA SER A 27 -23.89 25.95 3.53
C SER A 27 -24.05 26.50 2.10
N ILE A 28 -23.34 25.92 1.13
CA ILE A 28 -23.39 26.32 -0.29
C ILE A 28 -24.18 25.32 -1.15
N SER A 29 -24.98 24.44 -0.53
CA SER A 29 -25.74 23.40 -1.25
C SER A 29 -24.87 22.53 -2.17
N TRP A 30 -23.68 22.17 -1.71
CA TRP A 30 -22.70 21.32 -2.39
C TRP A 30 -22.14 21.88 -3.70
N GLN A 31 -22.30 23.17 -3.96
CA GLN A 31 -21.73 23.84 -5.13
C GLN A 31 -20.25 24.18 -4.89
N ILE A 32 -19.35 23.20 -5.06
CA ILE A 32 -17.91 23.28 -4.75
C ILE A 32 -17.23 24.55 -5.29
N HIS A 33 -17.66 25.05 -6.45
CA HIS A 33 -17.10 26.26 -7.07
C HIS A 33 -17.32 27.55 -6.24
N LEU A 34 -18.26 27.55 -5.28
CA LEU A 34 -18.52 28.66 -4.36
C LEU A 34 -17.66 28.62 -3.09
N LEU A 35 -16.87 27.56 -2.86
CA LEU A 35 -15.97 27.48 -1.71
C LEU A 35 -14.82 28.50 -1.81
N PRO A 36 -14.25 28.93 -0.66
CA PRO A 36 -12.97 29.61 -0.61
C PRO A 36 -11.86 28.82 -1.33
N PRO A 37 -10.83 29.48 -1.90
CA PRO A 37 -9.85 28.83 -2.75
C PRO A 37 -9.19 27.58 -2.16
N HIS A 38 -8.68 27.63 -0.92
CA HIS A 38 -8.01 26.48 -0.27
C HIS A 38 -8.97 25.32 0.00
N LEU A 39 -10.14 25.63 0.56
CA LEU A 39 -11.17 24.64 0.84
C LEU A 39 -11.76 24.01 -0.43
N LYS A 40 -11.77 24.76 -1.54
CA LYS A 40 -12.10 24.26 -2.87
C LYS A 40 -11.08 23.22 -3.35
N VAL A 41 -9.77 23.47 -3.17
CA VAL A 41 -8.74 22.47 -3.49
C VAL A 41 -8.97 21.19 -2.68
N LEU A 42 -9.18 21.32 -1.36
CA LEU A 42 -9.42 20.18 -0.48
C LEU A 42 -10.65 19.39 -0.92
N ALA A 43 -11.76 20.08 -1.22
CA ALA A 43 -12.97 19.47 -1.71
C ALA A 43 -12.70 18.67 -2.98
N TYR A 44 -12.07 19.26 -4.01
CA TYR A 44 -11.74 18.56 -5.25
C TYR A 44 -10.83 17.35 -5.04
N CYS A 45 -9.83 17.43 -4.15
CA CYS A 45 -8.99 16.28 -3.79
C CYS A 45 -9.83 15.15 -3.16
N ALA A 46 -10.71 15.49 -2.23
CA ALA A 46 -11.62 14.53 -1.60
C ALA A 46 -12.59 13.91 -2.63
N VAL A 47 -13.12 14.70 -3.57
CA VAL A 47 -13.98 14.22 -4.66
C VAL A 47 -13.23 13.24 -5.56
N ALA A 48 -12.03 13.61 -6.01
CA ALA A 48 -11.20 12.78 -6.87
C ALA A 48 -10.90 11.44 -6.21
N LEU A 49 -10.50 11.45 -4.94
CA LEU A 49 -10.20 10.22 -4.22
C LEU A 49 -11.47 9.38 -3.96
N SER A 50 -12.60 10.01 -3.65
CA SER A 50 -13.88 9.32 -3.51
C SER A 50 -14.35 8.69 -4.80
N ALA A 51 -14.04 9.31 -5.94
CA ALA A 51 -14.41 8.79 -7.23
C ALA A 51 -13.82 7.41 -7.42
N SER A 52 -12.59 7.16 -6.93
CA SER A 52 -11.91 5.85 -7.02
C SER A 52 -12.66 4.71 -6.37
N ILE A 53 -13.67 4.92 -5.52
CA ILE A 53 -14.49 3.84 -4.95
C ILE A 53 -15.99 4.01 -5.18
N SER A 54 -16.39 5.07 -5.87
CA SER A 54 -17.80 5.42 -6.07
C SER A 54 -18.56 4.35 -6.85
N PHE A 55 -19.72 3.96 -6.35
CA PHE A 55 -20.69 3.12 -7.08
C PHE A 55 -21.74 3.94 -7.86
N ASP A 56 -21.56 5.26 -7.93
CA ASP A 56 -22.48 6.16 -8.64
C ASP A 56 -22.38 5.97 -10.17
N PRO A 57 -23.50 5.81 -10.89
CA PRO A 57 -23.48 5.69 -12.35
C PRO A 57 -22.80 6.86 -13.07
N ALA A 58 -22.86 8.08 -12.54
CA ALA A 58 -22.19 9.24 -13.13
C ALA A 58 -20.65 9.13 -13.05
N VAL A 59 -20.14 8.34 -12.10
CA VAL A 59 -18.70 8.13 -11.90
C VAL A 59 -18.21 6.84 -12.56
N ILE A 60 -18.94 5.73 -12.41
CA ILE A 60 -18.58 4.46 -13.05
C ILE A 60 -18.80 4.55 -14.57
N GLY A 61 -19.81 5.29 -15.03
CA GLY A 61 -20.24 5.29 -16.43
C GLY A 61 -21.22 4.15 -16.75
N PRO A 62 -21.52 3.88 -18.02
CA PRO A 62 -22.59 3.00 -18.46
C PRO A 62 -22.29 1.51 -18.19
N GLY A 63 -23.28 0.76 -17.71
CA GLY A 63 -23.18 -0.69 -17.45
C GLY A 63 -23.70 -1.10 -16.06
N PRO A 64 -23.46 -2.36 -15.62
CA PRO A 64 -23.84 -2.80 -14.29
C PRO A 64 -23.16 -1.95 -13.22
N LYS A 65 -23.82 -1.77 -12.07
CA LYS A 65 -23.31 -1.04 -10.91
C LYS A 65 -23.63 -1.80 -9.61
N PRO A 66 -22.79 -1.70 -8.58
CA PRO A 66 -23.16 -2.12 -7.24
C PRO A 66 -24.27 -1.23 -6.68
N ASN A 67 -25.14 -1.78 -5.83
CA ASN A 67 -26.11 -0.98 -5.08
C ASN A 67 -25.48 -0.27 -3.87
N SER A 68 -24.41 -0.86 -3.34
CA SER A 68 -23.60 -0.30 -2.26
C SER A 68 -22.22 -0.97 -2.26
N LEU A 69 -21.29 -0.44 -1.47
CA LEU A 69 -20.03 -1.14 -1.21
C LEU A 69 -20.25 -2.46 -0.46
N ALA A 70 -21.34 -2.64 0.28
CA ALA A 70 -21.67 -3.89 0.96
C ALA A 70 -22.38 -4.93 0.06
N ASP A 71 -22.51 -4.66 -1.25
CA ASP A 71 -23.23 -5.52 -2.19
C ASP A 71 -22.48 -6.84 -2.43
N ARG A 72 -22.87 -7.88 -1.68
CA ARG A 72 -22.26 -9.22 -1.76
C ARG A 72 -22.49 -9.94 -3.10
N SER A 73 -23.41 -9.45 -3.93
CA SER A 73 -23.58 -10.01 -5.28
C SER A 73 -22.43 -9.61 -6.21
N VAL A 74 -21.82 -8.44 -5.96
CA VAL A 74 -20.70 -7.89 -6.70
C VAL A 74 -19.38 -8.17 -5.97
N PHE A 75 -19.28 -7.78 -4.70
CA PHE A 75 -18.07 -7.93 -3.87
C PHE A 75 -18.04 -9.32 -3.23
N LYS A 76 -17.60 -10.31 -4.00
CA LYS A 76 -17.41 -11.71 -3.55
C LYS A 76 -15.99 -12.19 -3.86
N HIS A 77 -15.52 -13.19 -3.12
CA HIS A 77 -14.22 -13.80 -3.38
C HIS A 77 -14.14 -14.34 -4.82
N GLY A 78 -13.01 -14.09 -5.47
CA GLY A 78 -12.77 -14.47 -6.86
C GLY A 78 -13.49 -13.62 -7.91
N ALA A 79 -14.25 -12.59 -7.54
CA ALA A 79 -14.86 -11.68 -8.51
C ALA A 79 -13.80 -10.86 -9.25
N ASP A 80 -13.94 -10.76 -10.58
CA ASP A 80 -13.17 -9.82 -11.37
C ASP A 80 -13.90 -8.49 -11.48
N LEU A 81 -13.36 -7.46 -10.81
CA LEU A 81 -13.97 -6.13 -10.75
C LEU A 81 -13.20 -5.10 -11.56
N ARG A 82 -12.19 -5.51 -12.35
CA ARG A 82 -11.32 -4.60 -13.12
C ARG A 82 -12.10 -3.72 -14.10
N ASP A 83 -13.17 -4.25 -14.70
CA ASP A 83 -14.02 -3.49 -15.62
C ASP A 83 -14.64 -2.24 -14.99
N TYR A 84 -14.94 -2.26 -13.68
CA TYR A 84 -15.45 -1.08 -12.97
C TYR A 84 -14.40 0.03 -12.89
N GLY A 85 -13.15 -0.33 -12.57
CA GLY A 85 -12.04 0.62 -12.52
C GLY A 85 -11.72 1.19 -13.90
N VAL A 86 -11.72 0.35 -14.94
CA VAL A 86 -11.50 0.79 -16.33
C VAL A 86 -12.55 1.82 -16.76
N ARG A 87 -13.84 1.52 -16.55
CA ARG A 87 -14.93 2.43 -16.96
C ARG A 87 -14.90 3.77 -16.20
N ARG A 88 -14.51 3.75 -14.93
CA ARG A 88 -14.38 4.94 -14.07
C ARG A 88 -13.18 5.81 -14.40
N THR A 89 -12.12 5.23 -14.95
CA THR A 89 -10.80 5.86 -15.14
C THR A 89 -10.89 7.26 -15.77
N PRO A 90 -11.68 7.52 -16.83
CA PRO A 90 -11.76 8.86 -17.44
C PRO A 90 -12.29 9.93 -16.47
N VAL A 91 -13.33 9.62 -15.69
CA VAL A 91 -13.91 10.56 -14.71
C VAL A 91 -12.93 10.81 -13.58
N TYR A 92 -12.30 9.74 -13.07
CA TYR A 92 -11.30 9.83 -12.02
C TYR A 92 -10.11 10.71 -12.45
N GLN A 93 -9.56 10.48 -13.65
CA GLN A 93 -8.44 11.26 -14.20
C GLN A 93 -8.81 12.74 -14.40
N ALA A 94 -10.01 13.03 -14.89
CA ALA A 94 -10.48 14.41 -15.04
C ALA A 94 -10.56 15.15 -13.69
N LEU A 95 -11.06 14.48 -12.65
CA LEU A 95 -11.11 15.03 -11.29
C LEU A 95 -9.72 15.24 -10.69
N CYS A 96 -8.80 14.30 -10.91
CA CYS A 96 -7.40 14.43 -10.47
C CYS A 96 -6.71 15.61 -11.16
N ALA A 97 -6.89 15.76 -12.47
CA ALA A 97 -6.32 16.87 -13.23
C ALA A 97 -6.84 18.22 -12.74
N GLU A 98 -8.14 18.33 -12.44
CA GLU A 98 -8.73 19.56 -11.92
C GLU A 98 -8.25 19.88 -10.49
N ALA A 99 -8.16 18.88 -9.62
CA ALA A 99 -7.61 19.04 -8.27
C ALA A 99 -6.17 19.55 -8.31
N LEU A 100 -5.33 18.95 -9.16
CA LEU A 100 -3.93 19.37 -9.37
C LEU A 100 -3.85 20.79 -9.94
N ARG A 101 -4.67 21.12 -10.94
CA ARG A 101 -4.71 22.46 -11.54
C ARG A 101 -5.03 23.53 -10.50
N LEU A 102 -6.05 23.28 -9.65
CA LEU A 102 -6.45 24.18 -8.58
C LEU A 102 -5.37 24.31 -7.49
N ALA A 103 -4.75 23.19 -7.10
CA ALA A 103 -3.67 23.18 -6.11
C ALA A 103 -2.48 24.06 -6.54
N CYS A 104 -2.07 23.96 -7.82
CA CYS A 104 -1.04 24.80 -8.40
C CYS A 104 -1.46 26.26 -8.49
N GLN A 105 -2.72 26.54 -8.88
CA GLN A 105 -3.22 27.92 -8.98
C GLN A 105 -3.26 28.64 -7.62
N VAL A 106 -3.62 27.92 -6.56
CA VAL A 106 -3.73 28.46 -5.19
C VAL A 106 -2.40 28.44 -4.44
N ASN A 107 -1.37 27.74 -4.95
CA ASN A 107 -0.07 27.58 -4.31
C ASN A 107 -0.15 26.96 -2.91
N ILE A 108 -0.94 25.89 -2.74
CA ILE A 108 -1.20 25.27 -1.43
C ILE A 108 0.06 24.78 -0.70
N ILE A 109 1.21 24.63 -1.37
CA ILE A 109 2.47 24.22 -0.75
C ILE A 109 3.07 25.35 0.11
N LEU A 110 2.80 26.62 -0.21
CA LEU A 110 3.51 27.75 0.38
C LEU A 110 2.85 28.33 1.63
N GLU A 111 1.55 28.11 1.82
CA GLU A 111 0.78 28.70 2.90
C GLU A 111 0.31 27.62 3.89
N PRO A 112 0.88 27.55 5.10
CA PRO A 112 0.48 26.56 6.09
C PRO A 112 -0.96 26.77 6.59
N SER A 113 -1.79 25.77 6.39
CA SER A 113 -3.15 25.65 6.95
C SER A 113 -3.56 24.18 6.98
N GLU A 114 -4.53 23.82 7.81
CA GLU A 114 -5.05 22.43 7.84
C GLU A 114 -5.60 22.00 6.48
N ASP A 115 -6.33 22.90 5.79
CA ASP A 115 -6.87 22.66 4.45
C ASP A 115 -5.75 22.34 3.44
N ASN A 116 -4.67 23.11 3.47
CA ASN A 116 -3.54 22.95 2.56
C ASN A 116 -2.70 21.71 2.91
N ALA A 117 -2.51 21.41 4.20
CA ALA A 117 -1.87 20.18 4.67
C ALA A 117 -2.66 18.95 4.22
N ALA A 118 -3.97 18.92 4.49
CA ALA A 118 -4.84 17.83 4.07
C ALA A 118 -4.88 17.69 2.53
N SER A 119 -4.90 18.80 1.79
CA SER A 119 -4.86 18.79 0.32
C SER A 119 -3.54 18.18 -0.20
N CYS A 120 -2.39 18.58 0.37
CA CYS A 120 -1.09 18.02 0.01
C CYS A 120 -1.02 16.51 0.30
N PHE A 121 -1.53 16.08 1.47
CA PHE A 121 -1.64 14.67 1.82
C PHE A 121 -2.50 13.88 0.82
N LEU A 122 -3.67 14.39 0.44
CA LEU A 122 -4.54 13.71 -0.53
C LEU A 122 -3.93 13.66 -1.93
N LEU A 123 -3.30 14.74 -2.39
CA LEU A 123 -2.67 14.80 -3.72
C LEU A 123 -1.56 13.75 -3.89
N GLN A 124 -0.90 13.36 -2.81
CA GLN A 124 0.07 12.27 -2.84
C GLN A 124 -0.55 10.94 -3.33
N PHE A 125 -1.84 10.69 -3.05
CA PHE A 125 -2.52 9.47 -3.49
C PHE A 125 -3.17 9.61 -4.88
N LEU A 126 -3.41 10.83 -5.34
CA LEU A 126 -4.05 11.10 -6.63
C LEU A 126 -3.07 11.11 -7.79
N ILE A 127 -1.80 11.39 -7.51
CA ILE A 127 -0.76 11.53 -8.52
C ILE A 127 0.16 10.33 -8.44
N GLU A 128 0.61 9.84 -9.58
CA GLU A 128 1.57 8.75 -9.62
C GLU A 128 2.84 9.12 -8.83
N PRO A 129 3.46 8.16 -8.13
CA PRO A 129 4.61 8.43 -7.28
C PRO A 129 5.81 8.95 -8.10
N GLU A 130 5.97 10.28 -8.13
CA GLU A 130 7.17 10.93 -8.67
C GLU A 130 8.35 10.83 -7.70
N LYS A 131 9.59 10.81 -8.23
CA LYS A 131 10.79 10.78 -7.39
C LYS A 131 10.95 12.01 -6.48
N SER A 132 10.45 13.18 -6.92
CA SER A 132 10.57 14.47 -6.24
C SER A 132 9.56 14.68 -5.10
N ARG A 133 8.44 13.95 -5.11
CA ARG A 133 7.40 13.93 -4.05
C ARG A 133 7.04 15.32 -3.47
N PRO A 134 6.71 16.32 -4.31
CA PRO A 134 6.51 17.70 -3.84
C PRO A 134 5.38 17.83 -2.82
N TRP A 135 4.29 17.07 -3.00
CA TRP A 135 3.13 17.11 -2.12
C TRP A 135 3.40 16.51 -0.74
N ALA A 136 4.12 15.40 -0.67
CA ALA A 136 4.55 14.81 0.60
C ALA A 136 5.49 15.76 1.36
N SER A 137 6.41 16.43 0.65
CA SER A 137 7.30 17.44 1.25
C SER A 137 6.52 18.66 1.74
N GLY A 138 5.57 19.17 0.96
CA GLY A 138 4.72 20.30 1.35
C GLY A 138 3.86 19.96 2.56
N TYR A 139 3.25 18.77 2.56
CA TYR A 139 2.50 18.24 3.69
C TYR A 139 3.33 18.21 4.98
N LEU A 140 4.53 17.62 4.97
CA LEU A 140 5.39 17.59 6.17
C LEU A 140 5.85 18.98 6.59
N SER A 141 6.12 19.89 5.65
CA SER A 141 6.43 21.29 5.98
C SER A 141 5.27 21.97 6.70
N HIS A 142 4.03 21.71 6.26
CA HIS A 142 2.83 22.22 6.92
C HIS A 142 2.68 21.61 8.31
N LEU A 143 2.87 20.30 8.48
CA LEU A 143 2.81 19.66 9.80
C LEU A 143 3.81 20.27 10.78
N ARG A 144 5.05 20.47 10.36
CA ARG A 144 6.09 21.09 11.21
C ARG A 144 5.73 22.51 11.64
N THR A 145 4.89 23.20 10.87
CA THR A 145 4.43 24.56 11.18
C THR A 145 3.16 24.55 12.04
N LEU A 146 2.25 23.60 11.80
CA LEU A 146 0.94 23.53 12.46
C LEU A 146 0.99 22.80 13.79
N CYS A 147 1.84 21.77 13.94
CA CYS A 147 1.96 20.97 15.14
C CYS A 147 2.87 21.65 16.19
N ASP A 148 2.49 22.84 16.64
CA ASP A 148 3.12 23.47 17.81
C ASP A 148 2.59 22.88 19.14
N ASP A 149 3.14 23.34 20.27
CA ASP A 149 2.76 22.84 21.59
C ASP A 149 1.25 23.02 21.88
N ALA A 150 0.66 24.12 21.43
CA ALA A 150 -0.77 24.39 21.63
C ALA A 150 -1.65 23.43 20.79
N TRP A 151 -1.25 23.19 19.54
CA TRP A 151 -1.92 22.22 18.69
C TRP A 151 -1.85 20.81 19.29
N ALA A 152 -0.69 20.42 19.81
CA ALA A 152 -0.50 19.12 20.45
C ALA A 152 -1.38 18.97 21.70
N GLU A 153 -1.48 19.99 22.56
CA GLU A 153 -2.35 19.94 23.75
C GLU A 153 -3.83 19.78 23.40
N GLU A 154 -4.30 20.44 22.33
CA GLU A 154 -5.72 20.40 21.93
C GLU A 154 -6.08 19.12 21.15
N ASN A 155 -5.18 18.65 20.29
CA ASN A 155 -5.51 17.62 19.29
C ASN A 155 -4.87 16.25 19.58
N MET A 156 -3.89 16.17 20.49
CA MET A 156 -3.17 14.92 20.75
C MET A 156 -3.69 14.10 21.92
N ASN A 157 -4.39 13.02 21.57
CA ASN A 157 -4.74 11.94 22.47
C ASN A 157 -4.13 10.60 22.01
N ALA A 158 -4.26 9.55 22.83
CA ALA A 158 -3.68 8.23 22.54
C ALA A 158 -4.19 7.61 21.22
N LEU A 159 -5.45 7.86 20.87
CA LEU A 159 -6.02 7.37 19.61
C LEU A 159 -5.40 8.11 18.43
N ALA A 160 -5.36 9.43 18.47
CA ALA A 160 -4.78 10.25 17.41
C ALA A 160 -3.28 9.96 17.22
N ALA A 161 -2.52 9.76 18.30
CA ALA A 161 -1.12 9.34 18.24
C ALA A 161 -0.95 7.96 17.59
N THR A 162 -1.89 7.04 17.79
CA THR A 162 -1.88 5.72 17.14
C THR A 162 -2.20 5.83 15.66
N VAL A 163 -3.21 6.64 15.31
CA VAL A 163 -3.57 6.90 13.91
C VAL A 163 -2.39 7.52 13.16
N TRP A 164 -1.72 8.50 13.76
CA TRP A 164 -0.50 9.09 13.22
C TRP A 164 0.61 8.07 13.00
N ALA A 165 0.86 7.20 13.99
CA ALA A 165 1.85 6.14 13.84
C ALA A 165 1.56 5.26 12.63
N GLY A 166 0.30 4.85 12.44
CA GLY A 166 -0.11 4.08 11.26
C GLY A 166 0.16 4.80 9.95
N TYR A 167 -0.18 6.10 9.84
CA TYR A 167 0.07 6.88 8.62
C TYR A 167 1.55 7.07 8.32
N LEU A 168 2.36 7.41 9.33
CA LEU A 168 3.80 7.59 9.17
C LEU A 168 4.49 6.25 8.81
N SER A 169 4.09 5.15 9.46
CA SER A 169 4.56 3.80 9.17
C SER A 169 4.27 3.40 7.73
N MET A 170 3.03 3.62 7.26
CA MET A 170 2.65 3.36 5.86
C MET A 170 3.42 4.23 4.85
N GLU A 171 3.61 5.52 5.15
CA GLU A 171 4.39 6.45 4.33
C GLU A 171 5.85 5.98 4.18
N VAL A 172 6.49 5.63 5.31
CA VAL A 172 7.87 5.15 5.33
C VAL A 172 7.99 3.78 4.62
N LEU A 173 6.98 2.93 4.73
CA LEU A 173 6.93 1.65 4.06
C LEU A 173 6.81 1.80 2.54
N GLU A 174 5.86 2.60 2.06
CA GLU A 174 5.63 2.83 0.63
C GLU A 174 6.85 3.49 -0.01
N THR A 175 7.47 4.46 0.66
CA THR A 175 8.71 5.10 0.16
C THR A 175 9.86 4.11 0.06
N THR A 176 10.04 3.26 1.07
CA THR A 176 11.08 2.21 1.06
C THR A 176 10.86 1.25 -0.12
N LEU A 177 9.62 0.79 -0.32
CA LEU A 177 9.27 -0.16 -1.38
C LEU A 177 9.51 0.44 -2.77
N ASN A 178 9.16 1.71 -2.95
CA ASN A 178 9.34 2.48 -4.18
C ASN A 178 10.75 3.08 -4.34
N ARG A 179 11.67 2.83 -3.40
CA ARG A 179 13.04 3.37 -3.38
C ARG A 179 13.09 4.90 -3.45
N GLN A 180 12.14 5.54 -2.79
CA GLN A 180 12.03 6.98 -2.65
C GLN A 180 12.69 7.46 -1.35
N PRO A 181 13.09 8.73 -1.26
CA PRO A 181 13.59 9.28 -0.01
C PRO A 181 12.49 9.31 1.05
N ILE A 182 12.82 8.80 2.24
CA ILE A 182 12.00 8.99 3.44
C ILE A 182 12.09 10.47 3.82
N LEU A 183 10.94 11.13 3.95
CA LEU A 183 10.86 12.55 4.27
C LEU A 183 10.60 12.82 5.77
N VAL A 184 10.15 11.80 6.49
CA VAL A 184 9.83 11.84 7.92
C VAL A 184 11.09 11.54 8.73
N SER A 185 11.50 12.46 9.58
CA SER A 185 12.62 12.27 10.51
C SER A 185 12.16 11.72 11.86
N SER A 186 13.09 11.21 12.67
CA SER A 186 12.79 10.85 14.07
C SER A 186 12.27 12.02 14.90
N HIS A 187 12.67 13.26 14.57
CA HIS A 187 12.14 14.44 15.22
C HIS A 187 10.66 14.67 14.87
N ASP A 188 10.30 14.52 13.59
CA ASP A 188 8.90 14.62 13.16
C ASP A 188 8.02 13.55 13.82
N GLN A 189 8.57 12.35 14.02
CA GLN A 189 7.88 11.28 14.72
C GLN A 189 7.51 11.68 16.16
N LEU A 190 8.44 12.29 16.89
CA LEU A 190 8.20 12.76 18.26
C LEU A 190 7.25 13.97 18.29
N LEU A 191 7.37 14.87 17.31
CA LEU A 191 6.50 16.03 17.16
C LEU A 191 5.04 15.63 16.95
N ILE A 192 4.80 14.65 16.07
CA ILE A 192 3.46 14.31 15.59
C ILE A 192 2.81 13.19 16.42
N MET A 193 3.59 12.27 16.99
CA MET A 193 3.07 11.14 17.78
C MET A 193 3.23 11.33 19.28
N GLY A 194 3.91 12.38 19.73
CA GLY A 194 4.27 12.60 21.12
C GLY A 194 5.43 11.70 21.59
N PRO A 195 5.54 11.42 22.90
CA PRO A 195 6.71 10.76 23.46
C PRO A 195 6.89 9.32 22.96
N GLU A 196 8.15 8.89 22.87
CA GLU A 196 8.52 7.55 22.40
C GLU A 196 7.73 6.44 23.14
N PRO A 197 7.07 5.52 22.41
CA PRO A 197 6.35 4.40 23.00
C PRO A 197 7.31 3.32 23.53
N LEU A 198 6.75 2.27 24.14
CA LEU A 198 7.52 1.11 24.58
C LEU A 198 8.30 0.47 23.43
N SER A 199 9.54 0.04 23.70
CA SER A 199 10.31 -0.76 22.75
C SER A 199 9.61 -2.10 22.41
N LEU A 200 9.88 -2.67 21.23
CA LEU A 200 9.28 -3.95 20.81
C LEU A 200 9.52 -5.09 21.82
N GLN A 201 10.70 -5.13 22.44
CA GLN A 201 11.03 -6.14 23.46
C GLN A 201 10.17 -5.99 24.72
N ASN A 202 10.04 -4.76 25.21
CA ASN A 202 9.22 -4.46 26.38
C ASN A 202 7.73 -4.67 26.07
N LEU A 203 7.30 -4.33 24.86
CA LEU A 203 5.94 -4.59 24.38
C LEU A 203 5.65 -6.09 24.33
N PHE A 204 6.55 -6.90 23.76
CA PHE A 204 6.41 -8.35 23.71
C PHE A 204 6.25 -8.95 25.10
N ALA A 205 7.12 -8.58 26.05
CA ALA A 205 7.02 -9.03 27.44
C ALA A 205 5.69 -8.59 28.10
N SER A 206 5.23 -7.38 27.80
CA SER A 206 3.95 -6.86 28.29
C SER A 206 2.76 -7.65 27.74
N ILE A 207 2.70 -7.87 26.42
CA ILE A 207 1.64 -8.65 25.76
C ILE A 207 1.63 -10.08 26.30
N GLN A 208 2.80 -10.72 26.39
CA GLN A 208 2.92 -12.07 26.92
C GLN A 208 2.40 -12.16 28.36
N SER A 209 2.73 -11.19 29.21
CA SER A 209 2.18 -11.12 30.57
C SER A 209 0.67 -10.89 30.59
N VAL A 210 0.10 -10.11 29.66
CA VAL A 210 -1.34 -9.85 29.59
C VAL A 210 -2.09 -11.10 29.14
N VAL A 211 -1.64 -11.74 28.06
CA VAL A 211 -2.20 -12.99 27.53
C VAL A 211 -2.18 -14.09 28.59
N GLN A 212 -1.12 -14.19 29.39
CA GLN A 212 -1.01 -15.17 30.47
C GLN A 212 -1.93 -14.87 31.67
N LYS A 213 -2.11 -13.60 32.05
CA LYS A 213 -2.80 -13.20 33.30
C LYS A 213 -4.29 -12.93 33.13
N ARG A 214 -4.76 -12.57 31.93
CA ARG A 214 -6.15 -12.17 31.67
C ARG A 214 -6.64 -12.79 30.37
N LYS A 215 -7.04 -14.07 30.41
CA LYS A 215 -7.68 -14.76 29.28
C LYS A 215 -9.02 -14.13 28.83
N GLU A 216 -9.57 -13.19 29.59
CA GLU A 216 -10.93 -12.68 29.40
C GLU A 216 -11.02 -11.19 29.00
N GLN A 217 -9.90 -10.45 28.93
CA GLN A 217 -9.93 -9.04 28.54
C GLN A 217 -9.37 -8.83 27.14
N PRO A 218 -10.09 -8.10 26.27
CA PRO A 218 -9.60 -7.81 24.92
C PRO A 218 -8.35 -6.93 25.02
N LEU A 219 -7.28 -7.36 24.34
CA LEU A 219 -6.11 -6.53 24.09
C LEU A 219 -6.60 -5.25 23.38
N ILE A 220 -6.24 -4.06 23.86
CA ILE A 220 -6.59 -2.83 23.16
C ILE A 220 -5.70 -2.75 21.92
N PRO A 221 -6.21 -2.94 20.69
CA PRO A 221 -5.37 -3.07 19.50
C PRO A 221 -4.48 -1.82 19.31
N PHE A 222 -5.02 -0.65 19.64
CA PHE A 222 -4.32 0.64 19.54
C PHE A 222 -3.09 0.76 20.46
N THR A 223 -3.10 0.10 21.64
CA THR A 223 -1.94 0.12 22.54
C THR A 223 -0.74 -0.66 22.02
N VAL A 224 -0.98 -1.58 21.08
CA VAL A 224 0.06 -2.39 20.45
C VAL A 224 0.48 -1.81 19.11
N LEU A 225 -0.47 -1.31 18.33
CA LEU A 225 -0.20 -0.69 17.04
C LEU A 225 0.80 0.46 17.14
N ARG A 226 0.59 1.41 18.04
CA ARG A 226 1.46 2.60 18.14
C ARG A 226 2.95 2.22 18.36
N PRO A 227 3.32 1.39 19.36
CA PRO A 227 4.70 0.91 19.48
C PRO A 227 5.24 0.19 18.24
N CYS A 228 4.43 -0.65 17.59
CA CYS A 228 4.85 -1.41 16.41
C CYS A 228 5.08 -0.51 15.19
N ASP A 229 4.18 0.42 14.92
CA ASP A 229 4.26 1.38 13.82
C ASP A 229 5.38 2.40 14.03
N TYR A 230 5.55 2.90 15.26
CA TYR A 230 6.68 3.74 15.63
C TYR A 230 8.01 3.03 15.40
N SER A 231 8.14 1.79 15.92
CA SER A 231 9.37 1.01 15.77
C SER A 231 9.65 0.69 14.31
N SER A 232 8.62 0.35 13.52
CA SER A 232 8.76 0.10 12.08
C SER A 232 9.27 1.33 11.33
N SER A 233 8.71 2.51 11.63
CA SER A 233 9.12 3.79 11.02
C SER A 233 10.56 4.15 11.39
N SER A 234 10.92 4.02 12.67
CA SER A 234 12.26 4.33 13.19
C SER A 234 13.33 3.40 12.64
N GLU A 235 13.08 2.09 12.64
CA GLU A 235 14.01 1.11 12.06
C GLU A 235 14.17 1.30 10.55
N LEU A 236 13.10 1.66 9.85
CA LEU A 236 13.17 1.92 8.42
C LEU A 236 13.99 3.16 8.05
N ASP A 237 13.87 4.25 8.81
CA ASP A 237 14.72 5.42 8.61
C ASP A 237 16.19 5.05 8.79
N ARG A 238 16.52 4.37 9.91
CA ARG A 238 17.87 3.88 10.20
C ARG A 238 18.41 2.96 9.11
N VAL A 239 17.64 1.96 8.69
CA VAL A 239 18.05 0.99 7.66
C VAL A 239 18.13 1.65 6.29
N THR A 240 17.27 2.63 5.99
CA THR A 240 17.36 3.34 4.71
C THR A 240 18.66 4.10 4.61
N GLN A 241 19.08 4.82 5.65
CA GLN A 241 20.35 5.56 5.65
C GLN A 241 21.57 4.64 5.45
N ASN A 242 21.52 3.40 5.94
CA ASN A 242 22.66 2.46 5.92
C ASN A 242 22.61 1.39 4.82
N LEU A 243 21.43 1.12 4.24
CA LEU A 243 21.22 0.03 3.29
C LEU A 243 20.55 0.48 1.99
N PHE A 244 19.41 1.18 2.08
CA PHE A 244 18.55 1.46 0.93
C PHE A 244 18.86 2.78 0.22
N ALA A 245 19.47 3.77 0.85
CA ALA A 245 19.71 5.09 0.25
C ALA A 245 20.83 5.06 -0.80
N ASP A 246 20.81 6.02 -1.74
CA ASP A 246 21.81 6.12 -2.80
C ASP A 246 23.25 6.28 -2.29
N TYR A 247 23.42 6.87 -1.11
CA TYR A 247 24.73 6.92 -0.45
C TYR A 247 25.15 5.52 0.03
N ALA A 248 24.32 4.84 0.81
CA ALA A 248 24.58 3.49 1.29
C ALA A 248 24.86 2.48 0.16
N ARG A 249 24.18 2.61 -0.98
CA ARG A 249 24.36 1.74 -2.15
C ARG A 249 25.74 1.85 -2.80
N ARG A 250 26.45 2.96 -2.56
CA ARG A 250 27.81 3.20 -3.06
C ARG A 250 28.91 2.69 -2.14
N HIS A 251 28.53 2.19 -0.96
CA HIS A 251 29.45 1.70 0.06
C HIS A 251 29.29 0.18 0.26
N PRO A 252 30.33 -0.48 0.84
CA PRO A 252 30.23 -1.87 1.25
C PRO A 252 28.98 -2.14 2.10
N LEU A 253 28.51 -3.39 2.08
CA LEU A 253 27.33 -3.79 2.82
C LEU A 253 27.61 -3.74 4.33
N ASP A 254 26.74 -3.05 5.08
CA ASP A 254 26.73 -3.12 6.55
C ASP A 254 25.94 -4.37 6.98
N GLU A 255 26.67 -5.45 7.23
CA GLU A 255 26.07 -6.72 7.64
C GLU A 255 25.49 -6.69 9.06
N SER A 256 26.07 -5.90 9.97
CA SER A 256 25.48 -5.69 11.30
C SER A 256 24.09 -5.06 11.18
N CYS A 257 23.97 -4.01 10.37
CA CYS A 257 22.68 -3.36 10.13
C CYS A 257 21.64 -4.34 9.57
N ILE A 258 22.02 -5.27 8.69
CA ILE A 258 21.12 -6.29 8.16
C ILE A 258 20.69 -7.28 9.24
N MET A 259 21.63 -7.77 10.04
CA MET A 259 21.32 -8.71 11.11
C MET A 259 20.40 -8.09 12.17
N ASP A 260 20.63 -6.83 12.52
CA ASP A 260 19.74 -6.06 13.39
C ASP A 260 18.35 -5.92 12.78
N PHE A 261 18.28 -5.62 11.48
CA PHE A 261 17.01 -5.49 10.78
C PHE A 261 16.24 -6.81 10.70
N ILE A 262 16.91 -7.92 10.38
CA ILE A 262 16.31 -9.28 10.42
C ILE A 262 15.81 -9.59 11.82
N SER A 263 16.57 -9.24 12.86
CA SER A 263 16.15 -9.40 14.25
C SER A 263 14.89 -8.59 14.56
N ALA A 264 14.81 -7.33 14.13
CA ALA A 264 13.61 -6.50 14.28
C ALA A 264 12.39 -7.10 13.57
N LEU A 265 12.56 -7.62 12.34
CA LEU A 265 11.50 -8.30 11.59
C LEU A 265 11.00 -9.57 12.29
N ASN A 266 11.89 -10.32 12.94
CA ASN A 266 11.52 -11.49 13.73
C ASN A 266 10.76 -11.11 15.00
N HIS A 267 11.13 -10.02 15.68
CA HIS A 267 10.38 -9.51 16.83
C HIS A 267 8.96 -9.07 16.41
N LEU A 268 8.83 -8.35 15.30
CA LEU A 268 7.53 -7.97 14.74
C LEU A 268 6.70 -9.21 14.41
N ASN A 269 7.30 -10.23 13.80
CA ASN A 269 6.63 -11.51 13.53
C ASN A 269 6.11 -12.15 14.81
N ALA A 270 6.94 -12.24 15.85
CA ALA A 270 6.56 -12.84 17.12
C ALA A 270 5.40 -12.10 17.79
N ILE A 271 5.38 -10.76 17.73
CA ILE A 271 4.28 -9.94 18.22
C ILE A 271 3.01 -10.22 17.39
N CYS A 272 3.09 -10.22 16.06
CA CYS A 272 1.95 -10.56 15.19
C CYS A 272 1.36 -11.94 15.53
N SER A 273 2.21 -12.97 15.65
CA SER A 273 1.77 -14.33 15.98
C SER A 273 1.12 -14.41 17.36
N LEU A 274 1.64 -13.70 18.36
CA LEU A 274 1.00 -13.65 19.68
C LEU A 274 -0.41 -13.04 19.61
N ILE A 275 -0.59 -11.98 18.81
CA ILE A 275 -1.89 -11.33 18.63
C ILE A 275 -2.86 -12.26 17.92
N PHE A 276 -2.44 -12.90 16.82
CA PHE A 276 -3.28 -13.85 16.07
C PHE A 276 -3.69 -15.05 16.91
N ASN A 277 -2.74 -15.68 17.61
CA ASN A 277 -3.03 -16.83 18.46
C ASN A 277 -4.00 -16.45 19.60
N HIS A 278 -3.82 -15.27 20.19
CA HIS A 278 -4.75 -14.79 21.21
C HIS A 278 -6.14 -14.52 20.64
N GLU A 279 -6.26 -13.97 19.43
CA GLU A 279 -7.56 -13.81 18.77
C GLU A 279 -8.24 -15.15 18.52
N ASP A 280 -7.53 -16.12 17.92
CA ASP A 280 -8.08 -17.43 17.58
C ASP A 280 -8.54 -18.20 18.83
N GLU A 281 -7.80 -18.08 19.93
CA GLU A 281 -8.16 -18.64 21.24
C GLU A 281 -9.37 -17.93 21.88
N THR A 282 -9.46 -16.60 21.74
CA THR A 282 -10.50 -15.78 22.39
C THR A 282 -11.82 -15.79 21.59
N TYR A 283 -11.74 -15.88 20.27
CA TYR A 283 -12.87 -15.81 19.34
C TYR A 283 -12.83 -16.95 18.31
N PRO A 284 -12.99 -18.23 18.74
CA PRO A 284 -13.02 -19.35 17.83
C PRO A 284 -14.13 -19.17 16.78
N SER A 285 -13.81 -19.53 15.53
CA SER A 285 -14.64 -19.30 14.33
C SER A 285 -16.07 -19.84 14.41
N ASP A 286 -16.36 -20.76 15.34
CA ASP A 286 -17.68 -21.39 15.54
C ASP A 286 -18.61 -20.67 16.54
N SER A 287 -18.21 -19.52 17.09
CA SER A 287 -19.04 -18.77 18.03
C SER A 287 -20.19 -18.02 17.33
N LEU A 288 -21.30 -18.71 17.12
CA LEU A 288 -22.56 -18.22 16.53
C LEU A 288 -23.20 -17.00 17.27
N HIS A 289 -22.70 -16.64 18.45
CA HIS A 289 -23.22 -15.55 19.28
C HIS A 289 -22.07 -14.72 19.87
N CYS A 290 -21.48 -13.84 19.05
CA CYS A 290 -20.64 -12.77 19.55
C CYS A 290 -21.51 -11.51 19.77
N PRO A 291 -21.46 -10.86 20.95
CA PRO A 291 -22.09 -9.56 21.16
C PRO A 291 -21.57 -8.52 20.14
N PRO A 292 -22.37 -7.52 19.72
CA PRO A 292 -21.94 -6.51 18.73
C PRO A 292 -20.61 -5.83 19.07
N ALA A 293 -20.39 -5.49 20.35
CA ALA A 293 -19.14 -4.88 20.83
C ALA A 293 -17.91 -5.81 20.73
N ALA A 294 -18.13 -7.13 20.81
CA ALA A 294 -17.08 -8.12 20.62
C ALA A 294 -16.78 -8.33 19.13
N THR A 295 -17.79 -8.18 18.25
CA THR A 295 -17.62 -8.17 16.80
C THR A 295 -16.73 -7.00 16.36
N ASP A 296 -16.97 -5.77 16.84
CA ASP A 296 -16.17 -4.60 16.47
C ASP A 296 -14.72 -4.72 16.97
N SER A 297 -14.53 -5.20 18.20
CA SER A 297 -13.20 -5.43 18.77
C SER A 297 -12.41 -6.47 17.96
N ARG A 298 -13.06 -7.56 17.53
CA ARG A 298 -12.47 -8.58 16.67
C ARG A 298 -12.12 -8.06 15.28
N LEU A 299 -13.02 -7.30 14.65
CA LEU A 299 -12.77 -6.68 13.34
C LEU A 299 -11.59 -5.72 13.38
N ASN A 300 -11.49 -4.94 14.46
CA ASN A 300 -10.36 -4.04 14.69
C ASN A 300 -9.06 -4.83 14.87
N LEU A 301 -9.05 -5.87 15.71
CA LEU A 301 -7.85 -6.70 15.93
C LEU A 301 -7.37 -7.38 14.65
N ARG A 302 -8.29 -7.93 13.84
CA ARG A 302 -7.98 -8.49 12.52
C ARG A 302 -7.39 -7.46 11.57
N SER A 303 -7.96 -6.26 11.55
CA SER A 303 -7.47 -5.18 10.69
C SER A 303 -6.07 -4.74 11.11
N CYS A 304 -5.80 -4.68 12.43
CA CYS A 304 -4.47 -4.40 12.98
C CYS A 304 -3.46 -5.46 12.57
N ALA A 305 -3.81 -6.73 12.79
CA ALA A 305 -2.93 -7.85 12.48
C ALA A 305 -2.67 -7.97 10.97
N TYR A 306 -3.68 -7.68 10.14
CA TYR A 306 -3.55 -7.57 8.69
C TYR A 306 -2.53 -6.48 8.30
N ILE A 307 -2.70 -5.26 8.80
CA ILE A 307 -1.77 -4.14 8.50
C ILE A 307 -0.35 -4.47 8.96
N MET A 308 -0.17 -4.98 10.18
CA MET A 308 1.14 -5.37 10.70
C MET A 308 1.79 -6.47 9.84
N THR A 309 1.01 -7.45 9.38
CA THR A 309 1.48 -8.49 8.47
C THR A 309 1.94 -7.89 7.15
N LEU A 310 1.15 -6.99 6.56
CA LEU A 310 1.56 -6.30 5.33
C LEU A 310 2.82 -5.46 5.54
N SER A 311 2.92 -4.70 6.63
CA SER A 311 4.10 -3.88 6.93
C SER A 311 5.35 -4.73 7.02
N ARG A 312 5.33 -5.77 7.87
CA ARG A 312 6.48 -6.68 8.06
C ARG A 312 6.89 -7.38 6.75
N THR A 313 5.93 -7.95 6.04
CA THR A 313 6.21 -8.73 4.82
C THR A 313 6.76 -7.81 3.72
N THR A 314 6.22 -6.61 3.58
CA THR A 314 6.72 -5.59 2.64
C THR A 314 8.18 -5.23 2.93
N LEU A 315 8.58 -5.16 4.21
CA LEU A 315 9.98 -4.94 4.60
C LEU A 315 10.91 -6.08 4.21
N VAL A 316 10.45 -7.33 4.39
CA VAL A 316 11.18 -8.52 3.93
C VAL A 316 11.41 -8.45 2.42
N LEU A 317 10.38 -8.07 1.65
CA LEU A 317 10.48 -7.93 0.20
C LEU A 317 11.45 -6.82 -0.22
N ALA A 318 11.43 -5.67 0.47
CA ALA A 318 12.36 -4.57 0.23
C ALA A 318 13.82 -5.00 0.48
N LEU A 319 14.09 -5.70 1.59
CA LEU A 319 15.41 -6.24 1.93
C LEU A 319 15.87 -7.24 0.87
N HIS A 320 15.01 -8.20 0.50
CA HIS A 320 15.29 -9.19 -0.53
C HIS A 320 15.75 -8.52 -1.84
N ARG A 321 14.98 -7.54 -2.31
CA ARG A 321 15.25 -6.82 -3.56
C ARG A 321 16.56 -6.05 -3.52
N GLU A 322 16.91 -5.45 -2.39
CA GLU A 322 18.17 -4.74 -2.24
C GLU A 322 19.36 -5.72 -2.22
N LEU A 323 19.26 -6.86 -1.54
CA LEU A 323 20.31 -7.89 -1.54
C LEU A 323 20.51 -8.49 -2.93
N VAL A 324 19.43 -8.81 -3.66
CA VAL A 324 19.50 -9.27 -5.05
C VAL A 324 20.14 -8.22 -5.95
N ARG A 325 19.80 -6.94 -5.77
CA ARG A 325 20.41 -5.84 -6.51
C ARG A 325 21.91 -5.75 -6.25
N ARG A 326 22.35 -5.83 -4.99
CA ARG A 326 23.77 -5.81 -4.62
C ARG A 326 24.51 -7.03 -5.16
N ALA A 327 23.92 -8.23 -5.07
CA ALA A 327 24.47 -9.45 -5.67
C ALA A 327 24.74 -9.30 -7.17
N ARG A 328 23.82 -8.65 -7.90
CA ARG A 328 23.95 -8.39 -9.35
C ARG A 328 24.95 -7.27 -9.69
N ALA A 329 25.28 -6.37 -8.75
CA ALA A 329 26.18 -5.25 -8.99
C ALA A 329 27.67 -5.61 -8.78
N LEU A 330 27.96 -6.65 -7.98
CA LEU A 330 29.31 -7.13 -7.68
C LEU A 330 30.15 -7.54 -8.91
N PRO A 331 29.61 -8.11 -10.01
CA PRO A 331 30.41 -8.49 -11.18
C PRO A 331 31.00 -7.31 -11.97
N SER A 332 30.68 -6.05 -11.65
CA SER A 332 31.01 -4.86 -12.47
C SER A 332 31.93 -3.84 -11.81
N ALA A 333 32.44 -4.09 -10.60
CA ALA A 333 33.39 -3.19 -9.96
C ALA A 333 34.78 -3.34 -10.60
N SER A 334 35.00 -2.59 -11.69
CA SER A 334 36.32 -2.42 -12.29
C SER A 334 37.33 -1.96 -11.24
N ILE A 335 38.45 -2.68 -11.17
CA ILE A 335 39.60 -2.46 -10.28
C ILE A 335 39.93 -0.95 -10.20
N PRO A 336 39.78 -0.30 -9.03
CA PRO A 336 40.24 1.07 -8.84
C PRO A 336 41.76 1.10 -9.04
N SER A 337 42.20 1.77 -10.10
CA SER A 337 43.60 1.82 -10.56
C SER A 337 44.46 2.79 -9.72
N SER A 338 44.28 2.81 -8.40
CA SER A 338 44.96 3.79 -7.56
C SER A 338 45.15 3.24 -6.16
N PHE A 339 46.23 2.48 -5.95
CA PHE A 339 47.06 2.42 -4.73
C PHE A 339 48.13 1.33 -4.95
N ALA A 340 49.10 1.60 -5.82
CA ALA A 340 50.28 0.77 -5.98
C ALA A 340 51.49 1.53 -5.42
N THR A 341 51.66 1.48 -4.11
CA THR A 341 52.94 1.83 -3.49
C THR A 341 53.21 0.84 -2.36
N TYR A 342 54.22 0.00 -2.59
CA TYR A 342 54.85 -0.94 -1.66
C TYR A 342 54.08 -2.25 -1.36
N THR A 343 53.75 -3.02 -2.40
CA THR A 343 53.62 -4.49 -2.43
C THR A 343 53.58 -4.91 -3.90
N SER A 344 53.95 -6.15 -4.24
CA SER A 344 53.87 -6.62 -5.63
C SER A 344 52.46 -6.36 -6.17
N PRO A 345 52.27 -5.61 -7.29
CA PRO A 345 50.95 -5.28 -7.83
C PRO A 345 50.06 -6.52 -8.03
N ALA A 346 50.68 -7.68 -8.32
CA ALA A 346 49.99 -8.96 -8.45
C ALA A 346 49.36 -9.45 -7.14
N GLN A 347 50.02 -9.24 -5.98
CA GLN A 347 49.52 -9.66 -4.68
C GLN A 347 48.36 -8.78 -4.20
N VAL A 348 48.41 -7.47 -4.46
CA VAL A 348 47.33 -6.54 -4.13
C VAL A 348 46.08 -6.84 -4.96
N VAL A 349 46.24 -7.07 -6.27
CA VAL A 349 45.14 -7.46 -7.16
C VAL A 349 44.53 -8.80 -6.74
N GLN A 350 45.36 -9.77 -6.34
CA GLN A 350 44.88 -11.07 -5.88
C GLN A 350 44.15 -11.00 -4.53
N ALA A 351 44.65 -10.21 -3.58
CA ALA A 351 43.99 -9.98 -2.29
C ALA A 351 42.65 -9.25 -2.44
N GLN A 352 42.59 -8.26 -3.34
CA GLN A 352 41.34 -7.55 -3.66
C GLN A 352 40.32 -8.49 -4.33
N ALA A 353 40.75 -9.28 -5.31
CA ALA A 353 39.87 -10.25 -5.97
C ALA A 353 39.33 -11.30 -4.98
N GLN A 354 40.14 -11.74 -4.01
CA GLN A 354 39.69 -12.63 -2.94
C GLN A 354 38.69 -11.94 -1.99
N ALA A 355 38.95 -10.69 -1.61
CA ALA A 355 38.02 -9.92 -0.78
C ALA A 355 36.67 -9.68 -1.47
N ASP A 356 36.69 -9.37 -2.77
CA ASP A 356 35.49 -9.18 -3.59
C ASP A 356 34.70 -10.49 -3.74
N GLN A 357 35.41 -11.61 -3.91
CA GLN A 357 34.79 -12.94 -3.96
C GLN A 357 34.12 -13.28 -2.62
N TRP A 358 34.79 -13.07 -1.48
CA TRP A 358 34.20 -13.33 -0.17
C TRP A 358 33.01 -12.42 0.12
N ALA A 359 33.07 -11.14 -0.28
CA ALA A 359 31.94 -10.22 -0.18
C ALA A 359 30.74 -10.73 -1.01
N ALA A 360 30.99 -11.23 -2.22
CA ALA A 360 29.96 -11.81 -3.07
C ALA A 360 29.33 -13.07 -2.46
N GLU A 361 30.14 -13.97 -1.88
CA GLU A 361 29.65 -15.17 -1.21
C GLU A 361 28.77 -14.84 0.00
N ARG A 362 29.16 -13.85 0.81
CA ARG A 362 28.40 -13.37 1.98
C ARG A 362 27.07 -12.74 1.58
N ILE A 363 27.08 -11.88 0.56
CA ILE A 363 25.85 -11.28 0.01
C ILE A 363 24.93 -12.37 -0.54
N ALA A 364 25.47 -13.37 -1.23
CA ALA A 364 24.69 -14.49 -1.75
C ALA A 364 24.10 -15.38 -0.63
N LEU A 365 24.79 -15.52 0.51
CA LEU A 365 24.26 -16.21 1.68
C LEU A 365 23.09 -15.44 2.31
N LEU A 366 23.27 -14.14 2.56
CA LEU A 366 22.22 -13.27 3.10
C LEU A 366 21.01 -13.21 2.16
N ALA A 367 21.23 -13.09 0.85
CA ALA A 367 20.17 -13.09 -0.15
C ALA A 367 19.36 -14.39 -0.10
N ARG A 368 20.00 -15.55 0.05
CA ARG A 368 19.32 -16.85 0.21
C ARG A 368 18.50 -16.93 1.50
N GLN A 369 19.05 -16.43 2.61
CA GLN A 369 18.32 -16.41 3.88
C GLN A 369 17.08 -15.52 3.81
N VAL A 370 17.21 -14.31 3.27
CA VAL A 370 16.09 -13.38 3.14
C VAL A 370 15.09 -13.84 2.06
N HIS A 371 15.55 -14.54 1.03
CA HIS A 371 14.69 -15.20 0.04
C HIS A 371 13.77 -16.24 0.70
N ALA A 372 14.31 -17.10 1.57
CA ALA A 372 13.50 -18.04 2.34
C ALA A 372 12.48 -17.33 3.25
N MET A 373 12.85 -16.17 3.83
CA MET A 373 11.91 -15.34 4.58
C MET A 373 10.82 -14.75 3.67
N ALA A 374 11.15 -14.37 2.44
CA ALA A 374 10.19 -13.84 1.46
C ALA A 374 9.19 -14.90 1.02
N ASP A 375 9.63 -16.14 0.84
CA ASP A 375 8.76 -17.28 0.53
C ASP A 375 7.73 -17.58 1.62
N LEU A 376 8.12 -17.46 2.89
CA LEU A 376 7.18 -17.56 4.00
C LEU A 376 6.25 -16.34 4.06
N ALA A 377 6.82 -15.15 3.91
CA ALA A 377 6.10 -13.88 3.98
C ALA A 377 4.97 -13.78 2.94
N VAL A 378 5.18 -14.26 1.71
CA VAL A 378 4.13 -14.19 0.68
C VAL A 378 2.96 -15.14 0.94
N THR A 379 3.21 -16.30 1.57
CA THR A 379 2.14 -17.19 2.04
C THR A 379 1.34 -16.53 3.16
N GLU A 380 2.00 -15.80 4.06
CA GLU A 380 1.32 -15.02 5.10
C GLU A 380 0.47 -13.88 4.52
N VAL A 381 0.98 -13.16 3.51
CA VAL A 381 0.19 -12.14 2.78
C VAL A 381 -1.05 -12.76 2.17
N ALA A 382 -0.93 -13.89 1.47
CA ALA A 382 -2.08 -14.58 0.92
C ALA A 382 -3.07 -15.04 2.01
N SER A 383 -2.57 -15.52 3.15
CA SER A 383 -3.41 -15.87 4.30
C SER A 383 -4.18 -14.66 4.82
N ALA A 384 -3.49 -13.54 5.03
CA ALA A 384 -4.07 -12.29 5.52
C ALA A 384 -5.11 -11.71 4.55
N LEU A 385 -4.90 -11.85 3.23
CA LEU A 385 -5.88 -11.47 2.22
C LEU A 385 -7.15 -12.34 2.29
N ARG A 386 -7.03 -13.65 2.54
CA ARG A 386 -8.20 -14.54 2.68
C ARG A 386 -9.02 -14.27 3.94
N THR A 387 -8.38 -13.84 5.02
CA THR A 387 -9.04 -13.60 6.31
C THR A 387 -9.52 -12.17 6.51
N MET A 388 -9.39 -11.32 5.49
CA MET A 388 -9.75 -9.91 5.58
C MET A 388 -11.25 -9.74 5.92
N PRO A 389 -11.59 -8.89 6.91
CA PRO A 389 -12.97 -8.71 7.35
C PRO A 389 -13.91 -8.04 6.33
N SER A 390 -13.37 -7.28 5.37
CA SER A 390 -14.16 -6.46 4.44
C SER A 390 -13.53 -6.43 3.05
N LEU A 391 -14.12 -7.16 2.09
CA LEU A 391 -13.72 -7.11 0.68
C LEU A 391 -13.79 -5.71 0.07
N PRO A 392 -14.79 -4.86 0.39
CA PRO A 392 -14.82 -3.48 -0.11
C PRO A 392 -13.65 -2.64 0.43
N HIS A 393 -13.14 -2.95 1.62
CA HIS A 393 -11.94 -2.31 2.17
C HIS A 393 -10.67 -2.74 1.44
N MET A 394 -10.58 -4.02 1.04
CA MET A 394 -9.51 -4.51 0.18
C MET A 394 -9.46 -3.79 -1.15
N ALA A 395 -10.62 -3.53 -1.75
CA ALA A 395 -10.73 -3.01 -3.10
C ALA A 395 -9.97 -1.69 -3.31
N HIS A 396 -9.69 -0.93 -2.25
CA HIS A 396 -9.04 0.38 -2.35
C HIS A 396 -7.76 0.53 -1.53
N SER A 397 -7.34 -0.48 -0.78
CA SER A 397 -6.19 -0.40 0.13
C SER A 397 -5.03 -1.29 -0.34
N HIS A 398 -3.80 -0.88 -0.04
CA HIS A 398 -2.58 -1.69 -0.18
C HIS A 398 -2.29 -2.27 -1.58
N ARG A 399 -2.79 -1.63 -2.65
CA ARG A 399 -2.52 -1.97 -4.06
C ARG A 399 -1.03 -2.23 -4.32
N GLY A 400 -0.17 -1.30 -3.88
CA GLY A 400 1.28 -1.39 -4.09
C GLY A 400 1.84 -2.70 -3.56
N VAL A 401 1.55 -3.03 -2.30
CA VAL A 401 2.03 -4.26 -1.66
C VAL A 401 1.61 -5.52 -2.41
N VAL A 402 0.32 -5.62 -2.79
CA VAL A 402 -0.19 -6.81 -3.50
C VAL A 402 0.42 -6.95 -4.89
N VAL A 403 0.58 -5.84 -5.62
CA VAL A 403 1.27 -5.81 -6.92
C VAL A 403 2.71 -6.28 -6.79
N GLU A 404 3.46 -5.78 -5.81
CA GLU A 404 4.86 -6.13 -5.65
C GLU A 404 5.09 -7.60 -5.27
N TRP A 405 4.18 -8.18 -4.47
CA TRP A 405 4.21 -9.61 -4.15
C TRP A 405 3.78 -10.49 -5.31
N ALA A 406 2.79 -10.07 -6.09
CA ALA A 406 2.39 -10.73 -7.32
C ALA A 406 3.54 -10.78 -8.33
N GLU A 407 4.22 -9.65 -8.55
CA GLU A 407 5.40 -9.55 -9.43
C GLU A 407 6.56 -10.42 -8.94
N PHE A 408 6.80 -10.46 -7.62
CA PHE A 408 7.77 -11.37 -7.04
C PHE A 408 7.44 -12.83 -7.37
N CYS A 409 6.21 -13.28 -7.10
CA CYS A 409 5.81 -14.65 -7.34
C CYS A 409 5.90 -15.06 -8.82
N ILE A 410 5.37 -14.25 -9.73
CA ILE A 410 5.35 -14.59 -11.15
C ILE A 410 6.76 -14.59 -11.75
N SER A 411 7.62 -13.64 -11.36
CA SER A 411 9.00 -13.57 -11.84
C SER A 411 9.80 -14.81 -11.45
N GLU A 412 9.61 -15.32 -10.23
CA GLU A 412 10.26 -16.56 -9.78
C GLU A 412 9.70 -17.81 -10.45
N ALA A 413 8.38 -17.83 -10.65
CA ALA A 413 7.69 -18.92 -11.33
C ALA A 413 8.15 -19.04 -12.80
N GLU A 414 8.29 -17.90 -13.49
CA GLU A 414 8.82 -17.81 -14.86
C GLU A 414 10.28 -18.25 -14.93
N ALA A 415 11.12 -17.86 -13.96
CA ALA A 415 12.53 -18.24 -13.90
C ALA A 415 12.75 -19.74 -13.65
N ASN A 416 11.92 -20.35 -12.78
CA ASN A 416 12.07 -21.76 -12.38
C ASN A 416 11.25 -22.72 -13.26
N GLY A 417 10.31 -22.22 -14.06
CA GLY A 417 9.47 -23.00 -14.98
C GLY A 417 8.42 -23.90 -14.33
N SER A 418 8.39 -23.97 -12.99
CA SER A 418 7.41 -24.70 -12.18
C SER A 418 7.34 -24.11 -10.77
N VAL A 419 6.22 -24.33 -10.07
CA VAL A 419 6.04 -23.94 -8.67
C VAL A 419 5.36 -25.05 -7.87
N SER A 420 5.52 -25.03 -6.55
CA SER A 420 4.82 -25.97 -5.66
C SER A 420 3.30 -25.73 -5.66
N PRO A 421 2.47 -26.72 -5.27
CA PRO A 421 1.02 -26.54 -5.16
C PRO A 421 0.63 -25.42 -4.18
N GLU A 422 1.37 -25.29 -3.08
CA GLU A 422 1.17 -24.21 -2.11
C GLU A 422 1.43 -22.83 -2.73
N ARG A 423 2.53 -22.70 -3.49
CA ARG A 423 2.85 -21.46 -4.21
C ARG A 423 1.81 -21.13 -5.27
N SER A 424 1.26 -22.12 -5.96
CA SER A 424 0.14 -21.93 -6.90
C SER A 424 -1.10 -21.38 -6.19
N ALA A 425 -1.45 -21.89 -5.01
CA ALA A 425 -2.57 -21.40 -4.22
C ALA A 425 -2.36 -19.96 -3.72
N THR A 426 -1.13 -19.63 -3.33
CA THR A 426 -0.71 -18.26 -2.99
C THR A 426 -0.85 -17.32 -4.18
N MET A 427 -0.33 -17.70 -5.36
CA MET A 427 -0.47 -16.92 -6.60
C MET A 427 -1.93 -16.72 -7.02
N GLN A 428 -2.77 -17.76 -6.87
CA GLN A 428 -4.20 -17.65 -7.12
C GLN A 428 -4.86 -16.63 -6.19
N THR A 429 -4.53 -16.66 -4.89
CA THR A 429 -5.04 -15.69 -3.91
C THR A 429 -4.63 -14.25 -4.28
N LEU A 430 -3.38 -14.05 -4.71
CA LEU A 430 -2.90 -12.74 -5.15
C LEU A 430 -3.62 -12.26 -6.42
N SER A 431 -3.85 -13.15 -7.40
CA SER A 431 -4.62 -12.81 -8.61
C SER A 431 -6.05 -12.36 -8.26
N GLU A 432 -6.73 -13.09 -7.37
CA GLU A 432 -8.07 -12.73 -6.90
C GLU A 432 -8.10 -11.39 -6.16
N ALA A 433 -7.10 -11.12 -5.31
CA ALA A 433 -6.98 -9.85 -4.63
C ALA A 433 -6.75 -8.69 -5.62
N LEU A 434 -5.89 -8.88 -6.63
CA LEU A 434 -5.65 -7.88 -7.68
C LEU A 434 -6.92 -7.58 -8.47
N LYS A 435 -7.66 -8.63 -8.86
CA LYS A 435 -8.96 -8.51 -9.54
C LYS A 435 -9.99 -7.70 -8.75
N LEU A 436 -9.98 -7.83 -7.42
CA LEU A 436 -10.82 -7.04 -6.52
C LEU A 436 -10.32 -5.59 -6.38
N ILE A 437 -9.01 -5.38 -6.20
CA ILE A 437 -8.36 -4.06 -6.16
C ILE A 437 -8.61 -3.26 -7.45
N GLY A 438 -8.71 -3.98 -8.57
CA GLY A 438 -9.07 -3.43 -9.88
C GLY A 438 -10.41 -2.71 -9.92
N TYR A 439 -11.29 -2.90 -8.92
CA TYR A 439 -12.49 -2.08 -8.78
C TYR A 439 -12.14 -0.60 -8.61
N SER A 440 -11.09 -0.28 -7.84
CA SER A 440 -10.80 1.10 -7.45
C SER A 440 -9.66 1.73 -8.23
N TRP A 441 -8.68 0.91 -8.58
CA TRP A 441 -7.41 1.39 -9.10
C TRP A 441 -7.03 0.68 -10.41
N PRO A 442 -6.45 1.38 -11.39
CA PRO A 442 -5.85 0.73 -12.53
C PRO A 442 -4.68 -0.15 -12.07
N LEU A 443 -4.60 -1.37 -12.61
CA LEU A 443 -3.50 -2.30 -12.32
C LEU A 443 -2.39 -2.17 -13.38
N PRO A 444 -1.16 -2.58 -13.07
CA PRO A 444 -0.11 -2.74 -14.09
C PRO A 444 -0.61 -3.65 -15.22
N SER A 445 -0.37 -3.24 -16.47
CA SER A 445 -0.85 -3.95 -17.65
C SER A 445 -0.31 -5.38 -17.69
N GLY A 446 -1.20 -6.36 -17.87
CA GLY A 446 -0.83 -7.76 -18.10
C GLY A 446 -0.46 -8.57 -16.86
N LEU A 447 -0.38 -7.99 -15.65
CA LEU A 447 0.05 -8.74 -14.46
C LEU A 447 -0.93 -9.86 -14.09
N VAL A 448 -2.23 -9.56 -14.09
CA VAL A 448 -3.27 -10.56 -13.80
C VAL A 448 -3.29 -11.64 -14.88
N GLU A 449 -3.16 -11.24 -16.15
CA GLU A 449 -3.10 -12.15 -17.30
C GLU A 449 -1.88 -13.08 -17.21
N ARG A 450 -0.71 -12.56 -16.82
CA ARG A 450 0.51 -13.36 -16.61
C ARG A 450 0.32 -14.38 -15.50
N LEU A 451 -0.22 -13.96 -14.35
CA LEU A 451 -0.51 -14.87 -13.23
C LEU A 451 -1.48 -15.98 -13.63
N ASP A 452 -2.63 -15.60 -14.20
CA ASP A 452 -3.68 -16.54 -14.58
C ASP A 452 -3.21 -17.49 -15.68
N GLY A 453 -2.49 -16.98 -16.69
CA GLY A 453 -1.92 -17.78 -17.77
C GLY A 453 -0.88 -18.79 -17.28
N PHE A 454 -0.02 -18.41 -16.33
CA PHE A 454 0.93 -19.32 -15.71
C PHE A 454 0.21 -20.42 -14.91
N LEU A 455 -0.77 -20.04 -14.07
CA LEU A 455 -1.56 -20.99 -13.27
C LEU A 455 -2.35 -21.96 -14.14
N GLN A 456 -2.92 -21.50 -15.25
CA GLN A 456 -3.61 -22.35 -16.22
C GLN A 456 -2.66 -23.35 -16.87
N THR A 457 -1.49 -22.89 -17.32
CA THR A 457 -0.46 -23.76 -17.91
C THR A 457 -0.01 -24.85 -16.93
N GLN A 458 0.16 -24.49 -15.66
CA GLN A 458 0.55 -25.43 -14.63
C GLN A 458 -0.53 -26.49 -14.36
N ARG A 459 -1.82 -26.10 -14.31
CA ARG A 459 -2.94 -27.05 -14.16
C ARG A 459 -2.99 -28.04 -15.32
N LEU A 460 -2.77 -27.57 -16.55
CA LEU A 460 -2.73 -28.42 -17.75
C LEU A 460 -1.57 -29.43 -17.70
N ARG A 461 -0.40 -29.02 -17.17
CA ARG A 461 0.76 -29.94 -16.98
C ARG A 461 0.51 -30.99 -15.89
N GLN A 462 -0.22 -30.64 -14.84
CA GLN A 462 -0.52 -31.55 -13.73
C GLN A 462 -1.64 -32.55 -14.05
N ASN A 463 -2.58 -32.19 -14.95
CA ASN A 463 -3.69 -33.05 -15.39
C ASN A 463 -3.73 -33.21 -16.92
N PRO A 464 -2.78 -33.95 -17.53
CA PRO A 464 -2.76 -34.18 -18.98
C PRO A 464 -3.97 -34.97 -19.50
N SER A 465 -4.72 -35.66 -18.64
CA SER A 465 -5.92 -36.44 -19.00
C SER A 465 -7.18 -35.61 -19.25
N ASN A 466 -7.15 -34.28 -19.01
CA ASN A 466 -8.24 -33.35 -19.34
C ASN A 466 -7.95 -32.49 -20.58
N SER A 467 -6.91 -32.78 -21.36
CA SER A 467 -6.72 -32.13 -22.66
C SER A 467 -7.74 -32.65 -23.67
N ILE A 468 -8.76 -31.85 -23.97
CA ILE A 468 -9.53 -32.01 -25.21
C ILE A 468 -8.51 -31.87 -26.37
N PRO A 469 -8.47 -32.81 -27.34
CA PRO A 469 -7.55 -32.70 -28.44
C PRO A 469 -7.87 -31.43 -29.26
N VAL A 470 -6.86 -30.57 -29.40
CA VAL A 470 -6.85 -29.40 -30.28
C VAL A 470 -6.89 -29.89 -31.73
N GLN A 471 -8.08 -30.27 -32.21
CA GLN A 471 -8.32 -30.58 -33.63
C GLN A 471 -9.62 -29.96 -34.17
N SER A 472 -10.38 -29.19 -33.39
CA SER A 472 -11.66 -28.60 -33.84
C SER A 472 -11.65 -27.06 -34.01
N LEU A 473 -10.48 -26.41 -34.07
CA LEU A 473 -10.40 -24.94 -34.26
C LEU A 473 -9.75 -24.51 -35.59
N VAL A 474 -9.59 -25.43 -36.55
CA VAL A 474 -9.06 -25.09 -37.89
C VAL A 474 -10.16 -24.78 -38.91
N GLU A 475 -11.43 -25.14 -38.66
CA GLU A 475 -12.51 -24.92 -39.66
C GLU A 475 -13.25 -23.57 -39.56
N GLU A 476 -13.01 -22.75 -38.54
CA GLU A 476 -13.64 -21.41 -38.42
C GLU A 476 -12.77 -20.24 -38.89
N SER A 477 -11.59 -20.51 -39.48
CA SER A 477 -10.67 -19.47 -39.97
C SER A 477 -10.82 -19.11 -41.46
N MET A 478 -11.86 -19.62 -42.15
CA MET A 478 -12.07 -19.38 -43.60
C MET A 478 -13.18 -18.38 -43.93
N PHE A 479 -13.56 -17.47 -43.04
CA PHE A 479 -14.45 -16.35 -43.41
C PHE A 479 -14.16 -15.11 -42.56
N LEU A 480 -13.15 -14.32 -42.94
CA LEU A 480 -13.12 -12.85 -42.76
C LEU A 480 -11.84 -12.25 -43.37
N ASP A 481 -11.66 -12.48 -44.68
CA ASP A 481 -10.93 -11.56 -45.54
C ASP A 481 -11.91 -10.51 -46.06
N MET A 482 -11.87 -9.30 -45.50
CA MET A 482 -12.16 -8.05 -46.22
C MET A 482 -11.88 -6.84 -45.33
N PHE A 483 -10.64 -6.36 -45.37
CA PHE A 483 -10.34 -4.94 -45.14
C PHE A 483 -10.78 -4.12 -46.36
N PRO A 484 -11.01 -2.80 -46.21
CA PRO A 484 -9.89 -1.86 -46.36
C PRO A 484 -9.85 -0.73 -45.32
N ALA A 485 -8.64 -0.33 -44.94
CA ALA A 485 -8.31 0.99 -44.37
C ALA A 485 -8.12 2.03 -45.52
N PRO A 486 -7.66 3.31 -45.33
CA PRO A 486 -7.30 4.08 -44.12
C PRO A 486 -7.73 5.59 -44.13
N LEU A 487 -7.18 6.39 -43.18
CA LEU A 487 -7.08 7.88 -43.07
C LEU A 487 -8.20 8.55 -42.22
N ASP A 488 -7.97 9.50 -41.29
CA ASP A 488 -7.01 10.61 -41.26
C ASP A 488 -6.70 11.12 -39.84
N ASN A 489 -5.56 11.82 -39.74
CA ASN A 489 -5.08 12.60 -38.60
C ASN A 489 -5.92 13.87 -38.35
N ASN A 490 -6.35 14.13 -37.11
CA ASN A 490 -6.46 15.49 -36.53
C ASN A 490 -6.94 15.43 -35.07
N TRP A 491 -6.02 15.62 -34.11
CA TRP A 491 -6.38 15.92 -32.71
C TRP A 491 -6.23 17.42 -32.45
N THR A 492 -7.25 18.17 -32.86
CA THR A 492 -7.55 19.48 -32.28
C THR A 492 -9.05 19.53 -32.00
N SER A 493 -9.44 19.20 -30.77
CA SER A 493 -10.73 19.62 -30.23
C SER A 493 -10.62 19.89 -28.73
N VAL A 494 -10.91 21.14 -28.41
CA VAL A 494 -11.11 21.71 -27.09
C VAL A 494 -12.31 21.01 -26.45
N PHE A 495 -12.12 20.29 -25.34
CA PHE A 495 -13.23 19.76 -24.54
C PHE A 495 -13.57 20.74 -23.42
N THR A 496 -14.63 21.51 -23.64
CA THR A 496 -15.40 22.18 -22.58
C THR A 496 -16.17 21.12 -21.78
N LEU A 497 -15.98 21.11 -20.46
CA LEU A 497 -16.79 20.33 -19.51
C LEU A 497 -18.29 20.71 -19.60
N PRO A 498 -19.23 19.76 -19.42
CA PRO A 498 -20.66 20.08 -19.36
C PRO A 498 -20.99 20.95 -18.13
N PRO A 499 -21.88 21.97 -18.23
CA PRO A 499 -22.16 22.90 -17.12
C PRO A 499 -23.05 22.34 -15.99
N ASP A 500 -23.62 21.14 -16.11
CA ASP A 500 -24.75 20.70 -15.27
C ASP A 500 -24.45 19.54 -14.32
N LEU A 501 -23.34 19.60 -13.58
CA LEU A 501 -23.10 18.73 -12.40
C LEU A 501 -23.57 19.38 -11.07
N GLY A 502 -24.43 20.39 -11.13
CA GLY A 502 -24.78 21.25 -9.99
C GLY A 502 -26.25 21.31 -9.59
N LYS A 503 -27.15 20.49 -10.15
CA LYS A 503 -28.58 20.62 -9.84
C LYS A 503 -29.25 19.27 -9.59
N GLU A 504 -30.09 19.31 -8.56
CA GLU A 504 -30.95 18.26 -8.01
C GLU A 504 -30.23 17.32 -7.03
N PHE A 505 -30.50 17.49 -5.74
CA PHE A 505 -31.26 16.53 -4.92
C PHE A 505 -31.48 17.12 -3.50
N LEU A 506 -32.71 17.60 -3.28
CA LEU A 506 -33.37 17.73 -1.98
C LEU A 506 -33.72 16.33 -1.48
N PHE A 507 -33.32 15.94 -0.26
CA PHE A 507 -34.14 15.09 0.63
C PHE A 507 -33.61 15.12 2.08
N VAL A 508 -34.56 14.88 2.99
CA VAL A 508 -34.61 15.19 4.43
C VAL A 508 -34.29 13.98 5.32
N GLY A 509 -33.60 14.22 6.45
CA GLY A 509 -33.63 13.43 7.71
C GLY A 509 -32.91 12.08 7.68
N ASN A 510 -32.35 11.50 8.74
CA ASN A 510 -32.20 11.75 10.18
C ASN A 510 -30.86 11.07 10.53
N GLY A 511 -29.99 11.56 11.41
CA GLY A 511 -30.27 11.65 12.83
C GLY A 511 -30.17 10.30 13.54
N THR A 512 -29.00 9.64 13.54
CA THR A 512 -28.53 8.82 14.69
C THR A 512 -27.05 8.49 14.53
N TYR A 513 -26.26 8.93 15.51
CA TYR A 513 -24.93 8.43 15.80
C TYR A 513 -25.04 7.01 16.32
N LEU A 514 -24.20 6.11 15.81
CA LEU A 514 -23.53 5.00 16.52
C LEU A 514 -22.42 4.47 15.60
#